data_AF-A0A8J6P2M9-F1
#
_entry.id   AF-A0A8J6P2M9-F1
#
_cell.length_a   1.000
_cell.length_b   1.000
_cell.length_c   1.000
_cell.angle_alpha   90.00
_cell.angle_beta   90.00
_cell.angle_gamma   90.00
#
_symmetry.space_group_name_H-M   'P 1'
#
loop_
_entity.id
_entity.type
_entity.pdbx_description
1 polymer ?
#
loop_
_entity_poly.entity_id
_entity_poly.type
_entity_poly.pdbx_seq_one_letter_code
_entity_poly.pdbx_strand_id
1 'polypeptide(L)'
;MADDLKKTYLALSIPAFLGLILVYLLKTLDYFPVGQIESLKYIAPITFVLSVVFAVALPIFFRTLFAHKIRHQKNTSEAELIKFERNLLYIALVAPYLVLVAYLLEFPRFYLAGTVLMALYAVYYYYPSKKRIQFEKKIFRVK
;
A
#
# COMPACT_ATOMS: atom_id res chain seq x y z
N MET A 1 12.68 -14.07 8.02
CA MET A 1 12.23 -12.66 8.16
C MET A 1 12.28 -11.87 6.86
N ALA A 2 13.46 -11.44 6.37
CA ALA A 2 13.51 -10.55 5.20
C ALA A 2 12.93 -11.20 3.95
N ASP A 3 13.27 -12.46 3.71
CA ASP A 3 12.78 -13.20 2.54
C ASP A 3 11.27 -13.50 2.64
N ASP A 4 10.75 -13.75 3.85
CA ASP A 4 9.31 -13.94 4.06
C ASP A 4 8.50 -12.66 3.80
N LEU A 5 9.00 -11.52 4.27
CA LEU A 5 8.37 -10.22 4.03
C LEU A 5 8.48 -9.85 2.55
N LYS A 6 9.59 -10.15 1.88
CA LYS A 6 9.73 -9.97 0.43
C LYS A 6 8.75 -10.82 -0.36
N LYS A 7 8.57 -12.10 0.01
CA LYS A 7 7.56 -12.96 -0.61
C LYS A 7 6.16 -12.36 -0.48
N THR A 8 5.80 -11.87 0.71
CA THR A 8 4.51 -11.21 0.94
C THR A 8 4.38 -9.94 0.10
N TYR A 9 5.41 -9.09 0.12
CA TYR A 9 5.45 -7.86 -0.67
C TYR A 9 5.26 -8.13 -2.17
N LEU A 10 5.96 -9.13 -2.72
CA LEU A 10 5.85 -9.49 -4.13
C LEU A 10 4.49 -10.11 -4.44
N ALA A 11 3.97 -10.97 -3.57
CA ALA A 11 2.64 -11.58 -3.74
C ALA A 11 1.51 -10.53 -3.78
N LEU A 12 1.66 -9.41 -3.08
CA LEU A 12 0.71 -8.29 -3.11
C LEU A 12 0.99 -7.32 -4.27
N SER A 13 2.26 -7.04 -4.56
CA SER A 13 2.61 -6.03 -5.58
C SER A 13 2.39 -6.55 -7.01
N ILE A 14 2.78 -7.81 -7.29
CA ILE A 14 2.74 -8.37 -8.66
C ILE A 14 1.31 -8.35 -9.23
N PRO A 15 0.26 -8.81 -8.52
CA PRO A 15 -1.11 -8.76 -9.05
C PRO A 15 -1.58 -7.33 -9.32
N ALA A 16 -1.19 -6.35 -8.50
CA ALA A 16 -1.53 -4.95 -8.73
C ALA A 16 -0.88 -4.41 -10.02
N PHE A 17 0.40 -4.70 -10.24
CA PHE A 17 1.10 -4.29 -11.47
C PHE A 17 0.58 -5.02 -12.71
N LEU A 18 0.34 -6.33 -12.63
CA LEU A 18 -0.27 -7.09 -13.71
C LEU A 18 -1.67 -6.57 -14.04
N GLY A 19 -2.46 -6.23 -13.01
CA GLY A 19 -3.75 -5.58 -13.18
C GLY A 19 -3.63 -4.25 -13.92
N LEU A 20 -2.63 -3.43 -13.61
CA LEU A 20 -2.46 -2.12 -14.26
C LEU A 20 -2.12 -2.29 -15.75
N ILE A 21 -1.23 -3.24 -16.07
CA ILE A 21 -0.89 -3.58 -17.45
C ILE A 21 -2.13 -4.09 -18.19
N LEU A 22 -2.90 -4.99 -17.57
CA LEU A 22 -4.10 -5.55 -18.18
C LEU A 22 -5.14 -4.46 -18.46
N VAL A 23 -5.42 -3.61 -17.48
CA VAL A 23 -6.36 -2.50 -17.62
C VAL A 23 -5.90 -1.52 -18.72
N TYR A 24 -4.60 -1.19 -18.76
CA TYR A 24 -4.02 -0.36 -19.80
C TYR A 24 -4.24 -0.96 -21.20
N LEU A 25 -3.95 -2.25 -21.37
CA LEU A 25 -4.14 -2.94 -22.65
C LEU A 25 -5.61 -3.00 -23.08
N LEU A 26 -6.51 -3.36 -22.16
CA LEU A 26 -7.95 -3.41 -22.43
C LEU A 26 -8.49 -2.05 -22.89
N LYS A 27 -8.00 -0.96 -22.29
CA LYS A 27 -8.37 0.39 -22.66
C LYS A 27 -7.79 0.82 -24.01
N THR A 28 -6.55 0.44 -24.30
CA THR A 28 -5.90 0.77 -25.59
C THR A 28 -6.57 0.06 -26.77
N LEU A 29 -7.16 -1.10 -26.51
CA LEU A 29 -7.90 -1.91 -27.47
C LEU A 29 -9.40 -1.54 -27.55
N ASP A 30 -9.83 -0.50 -26.84
CA ASP A 30 -11.19 0.05 -26.84
C ASP A 30 -12.29 -0.97 -26.44
N TYR A 31 -11.93 -1.99 -25.65
CA TYR A 31 -12.87 -3.03 -25.20
C TYR A 31 -13.90 -2.53 -24.19
N PHE A 32 -13.70 -1.35 -23.58
CA PHE A 32 -14.59 -0.77 -22.57
C PHE A 32 -14.85 0.71 -22.83
N PRO A 33 -16.05 1.09 -23.32
CA PRO A 33 -16.49 2.48 -23.31
C PRO A 33 -16.91 2.84 -21.87
N VAL A 34 -15.94 3.17 -21.02
CA VAL A 34 -16.25 3.70 -19.68
C VAL A 34 -16.57 5.18 -19.83
N GLY A 35 -17.85 5.50 -20.05
CA GLY A 35 -18.33 6.88 -20.07
C GLY A 35 -18.19 7.56 -18.70
N GLN A 36 -18.13 8.90 -18.69
CA GLN A 36 -18.11 9.70 -17.46
C GLN A 36 -19.43 9.52 -16.69
N ILE A 37 -19.44 8.60 -15.73
CA ILE A 37 -20.58 8.38 -14.83
C ILE A 37 -20.63 9.55 -13.85
N GLU A 38 -21.78 10.20 -13.64
CA GLU A 38 -21.91 11.32 -12.67
C GLU A 38 -21.45 10.96 -11.25
N SER A 39 -21.53 9.68 -10.87
CA SER A 39 -21.06 9.15 -9.58
C SER A 39 -19.54 9.31 -9.37
N LEU A 40 -18.76 9.51 -10.45
CA LEU A 40 -17.32 9.78 -10.39
C LEU A 40 -16.99 11.04 -9.57
N LYS A 41 -17.92 12.00 -9.50
CA LYS A 41 -17.74 13.25 -8.74
C LYS A 41 -17.41 13.01 -7.26
N TYR A 42 -17.95 11.95 -6.67
CA TYR A 42 -17.71 11.59 -5.26
C TYR A 42 -16.74 10.42 -5.13
N ILE A 43 -16.78 9.46 -6.04
CA ILE A 43 -15.91 8.28 -5.96
C ILE A 43 -14.43 8.69 -6.12
N ALA A 44 -14.11 9.59 -7.05
CA ALA A 44 -12.74 10.02 -7.28
C ALA A 44 -12.05 10.64 -6.03
N PRO A 45 -12.63 11.65 -5.34
CA PRO A 45 -12.03 12.17 -4.12
C PRO A 45 -11.98 11.14 -2.99
N ILE A 46 -13.00 10.28 -2.84
CA ILE A 46 -13.00 9.24 -1.80
C ILE A 46 -11.85 8.24 -2.03
N THR A 47 -11.70 7.71 -3.25
CA THR A 47 -10.60 6.80 -3.59
C THR A 47 -9.24 7.46 -3.41
N PHE A 48 -9.11 8.74 -3.77
CA PHE A 48 -7.89 9.49 -3.51
C PHE A 48 -7.57 9.59 -2.02
N VAL A 49 -8.54 10.00 -1.18
CA VAL A 49 -8.36 10.05 0.28
C VAL A 49 -8.01 8.68 0.84
N LEU A 50 -8.67 7.62 0.40
CA LEU A 50 -8.35 6.24 0.81
C LEU A 50 -6.91 5.88 0.43
N SER A 51 -6.42 6.30 -0.73
CA SER A 51 -5.02 6.05 -1.12
C SER A 51 -4.02 6.70 -0.16
N VAL A 52 -4.30 7.92 0.31
CA VAL A 52 -3.49 8.60 1.33
C VAL A 52 -3.61 7.90 2.69
N VAL A 53 -4.81 7.46 3.07
CA VAL A 53 -5.05 6.74 4.33
C VAL A 53 -4.27 5.44 4.34
N PHE A 54 -4.37 4.61 3.31
CA PHE A 54 -3.68 3.33 3.24
C PHE A 54 -2.17 3.48 3.07
N ALA A 55 -1.70 4.45 2.29
CA ALA A 55 -0.28 4.64 2.06
C ALA A 55 0.45 5.31 3.26
N VAL A 56 -0.25 6.16 4.03
CA VAL A 56 0.40 7.04 5.02
C VAL A 56 -0.28 6.98 6.39
N ALA A 57 -1.53 7.45 6.49
CA ALA A 57 -2.13 7.73 7.80
C ALA A 57 -2.35 6.47 8.64
N LEU A 58 -2.92 5.42 8.03
CA LEU A 58 -3.20 4.16 8.69
C LEU A 58 -1.92 3.39 9.05
N PRO A 59 -0.89 3.29 8.20
CA PRO A 59 0.41 2.77 8.60
C PRO A 59 1.07 3.52 9.77
N ILE A 60 1.01 4.86 9.79
CA ILE A 60 1.54 5.66 10.90
C ILE A 60 0.78 5.32 12.18
N PHE A 61 -0.55 5.33 12.13
CA PHE A 61 -1.40 4.97 13.27
C PHE A 61 -1.13 3.54 13.77
N PHE A 62 -1.02 2.58 12.85
CA PHE A 62 -0.74 1.19 13.22
C PHE A 62 0.65 1.04 13.87
N ARG A 63 1.65 1.79 13.40
CA ARG A 63 2.98 1.85 13.99
C ARG A 63 2.97 2.46 15.39
N THR A 64 2.23 3.55 15.60
CA THR A 64 2.13 4.18 16.93
C THR A 64 1.38 3.29 17.92
N LEU A 65 0.32 2.61 17.48
CA LEU A 65 -0.37 1.60 18.28
C LEU A 65 0.56 0.45 18.69
N PHE A 66 1.35 -0.07 17.75
CA PHE A 66 2.30 -1.14 18.04
C PHE A 66 3.36 -0.68 19.05
N ALA A 67 3.94 0.50 18.86
CA ALA A 67 4.89 1.10 19.80
C ALA A 67 4.29 1.28 21.20
N HIS A 68 3.03 1.72 21.28
CA HIS A 68 2.32 1.85 22.55
C HIS A 68 2.12 0.49 23.24
N LYS A 69 1.75 -0.55 22.47
CA LYS A 69 1.53 -1.90 22.98
C LYS A 69 2.80 -2.50 23.61
N ILE A 70 3.97 -2.28 22.99
CA ILE A 70 5.23 -2.89 23.44
C ILE A 70 6.06 -1.98 24.37
N ARG A 71 5.58 -0.77 24.71
CA ARG A 71 6.35 0.24 25.46
C ARG A 71 6.92 -0.25 26.79
N HIS A 72 6.22 -1.19 27.44
CA HIS A 72 6.59 -1.76 28.75
C HIS A 72 7.36 -3.08 28.63
N GLN A 73 7.53 -3.60 27.42
CA GLN A 73 8.27 -4.83 27.17
C GLN A 73 9.77 -4.53 27.02
N LYS A 74 10.61 -5.33 27.68
CA LYS A 74 12.08 -5.17 27.58
C LYS A 74 12.63 -5.70 26.27
N ASN A 75 12.04 -6.77 25.73
CA ASN A 75 12.36 -7.33 24.41
C ASN A 75 11.05 -7.72 23.72
N THR A 76 10.99 -7.56 22.41
CA THR A 76 9.90 -8.06 21.58
C THR A 76 10.38 -9.27 20.78
N SER A 77 9.51 -10.24 20.58
CA SER A 77 9.86 -11.44 19.81
C SER A 77 9.99 -11.12 18.32
N GLU A 78 10.89 -11.80 17.60
CA GLU A 78 11.02 -11.64 16.16
C GLU A 78 9.71 -12.02 15.43
N ALA A 79 8.98 -13.02 15.94
CA ALA A 79 7.69 -13.43 15.38
C ALA A 79 6.64 -12.32 15.43
N GLU A 80 6.56 -11.57 16.53
CA GLU A 80 5.64 -10.43 16.65
C GLU A 80 6.02 -9.28 15.70
N LEU A 81 7.32 -8.98 15.56
CA LEU A 81 7.77 -7.96 14.61
C LEU A 81 7.48 -8.36 13.17
N ILE A 82 7.69 -9.64 12.81
CA ILE A 82 7.32 -10.16 11.49
C ILE A 82 5.82 -10.00 11.23
N LYS A 83 4.97 -10.31 12.22
CA LYS A 83 3.51 -10.16 12.10
C LYS A 83 3.13 -8.69 11.92
N PHE A 84 3.75 -7.79 12.67
CA PHE A 84 3.56 -6.35 12.56
C PHE A 84 3.94 -5.82 11.16
N GLU A 85 5.15 -6.13 10.69
CA GLU A 85 5.62 -5.70 9.36
C GLU A 85 4.74 -6.25 8.24
N ARG A 86 4.27 -7.50 8.37
CA ARG A 86 3.35 -8.10 7.40
C ARG A 86 2.02 -7.38 7.34
N ASN A 87 1.47 -7.00 8.50
CA ASN A 87 0.24 -6.21 8.56
C ASN A 87 0.44 -4.81 7.97
N LEU A 88 1.59 -4.17 8.19
CA LEU A 88 1.94 -2.91 7.52
C LEU A 88 1.97 -3.08 6.00
N LEU A 89 2.54 -4.17 5.48
CA LEU A 89 2.52 -4.47 4.05
C LEU A 89 1.09 -4.63 3.52
N TYR A 90 0.23 -5.40 4.22
CA TYR A 90 -1.17 -5.57 3.82
C TYR A 90 -1.92 -4.24 3.76
N ILE A 91 -1.67 -3.33 4.72
CA ILE A 91 -2.30 -2.02 4.75
C ILE A 91 -1.78 -1.14 3.61
N ALA A 92 -0.46 -0.99 3.51
CA ALA A 92 0.15 -0.04 2.57
C ALA A 92 -0.06 -0.43 1.11
N LEU A 93 0.04 -1.73 0.81
CA LEU A 93 -0.06 -2.23 -0.57
C LEU A 93 -1.50 -2.30 -1.09
N VAL A 94 -2.50 -1.81 -0.35
CA VAL A 94 -3.84 -1.50 -0.91
C VAL A 94 -3.75 -0.33 -1.90
N ALA A 95 -2.88 0.64 -1.67
CA ALA A 95 -2.81 1.86 -2.48
C ALA A 95 -2.58 1.59 -3.99
N PRO A 96 -1.67 0.68 -4.42
CA PRO A 96 -1.55 0.27 -5.82
C PRO A 96 -2.85 -0.26 -6.45
N TYR A 97 -3.68 -0.98 -5.71
CA TYR A 97 -4.97 -1.46 -6.22
C TYR A 97 -5.97 -0.31 -6.42
N LEU A 98 -5.88 0.75 -5.64
CA LEU A 98 -6.73 1.94 -5.84
C LEU A 98 -6.37 2.69 -7.13
N VAL A 99 -5.14 2.56 -7.64
CA VAL A 99 -4.76 3.06 -8.97
C VAL A 99 -5.55 2.34 -10.07
N LEU A 100 -5.76 1.02 -9.93
CA LEU A 100 -6.57 0.26 -10.89
C LEU A 100 -7.98 0.85 -11.00
N VAL A 101 -8.60 1.09 -9.84
CA VAL A 101 -9.94 1.69 -9.77
C VAL A 101 -9.93 3.07 -10.42
N ALA A 102 -8.96 3.92 -10.06
CA ALA A 102 -8.86 5.28 -10.60
C ALA A 102 -8.66 5.31 -12.12
N TYR A 103 -7.89 4.36 -12.66
CA TYR A 103 -7.60 4.28 -14.08
C TYR A 103 -8.77 3.68 -14.89
N LEU A 104 -9.40 2.61 -14.36
CA LEU A 104 -10.60 1.98 -14.94
C LEU A 104 -11.76 2.97 -15.05
N LEU A 105 -11.96 3.78 -14.01
CA LEU A 105 -13.08 4.72 -13.90
C LEU A 105 -12.76 6.12 -14.46
N GLU A 106 -11.62 6.27 -15.14
CA GLU A 106 -11.23 7.52 -15.80
C GLU A 106 -11.27 8.77 -14.89
N PHE A 107 -10.73 8.66 -13.68
CA PHE A 107 -10.78 9.78 -12.75
C PHE A 107 -10.13 11.05 -13.32
N PRO A 108 -10.60 12.24 -12.92
CA PRO A 108 -9.93 13.49 -13.24
C PRO A 108 -8.43 13.42 -12.90
N ARG A 109 -7.60 14.03 -13.77
CA ARG A 109 -6.13 13.91 -13.72
C ARG A 109 -5.54 14.17 -12.33
N PHE A 110 -6.11 15.12 -11.59
CA PHE A 110 -5.68 15.43 -10.23
C PHE A 110 -5.77 14.22 -9.28
N TYR A 111 -6.94 13.58 -9.20
CA TYR A 111 -7.15 12.43 -8.32
C TYR A 111 -6.34 11.22 -8.77
N LEU A 112 -6.29 10.96 -10.08
CA LEU A 112 -5.48 9.87 -10.63
C LEU A 112 -3.99 10.04 -10.30
N ALA A 113 -3.41 11.21 -10.60
CA ALA A 113 -2.00 11.48 -10.34
C ALA A 113 -1.67 11.39 -8.84
N GLY A 114 -2.56 11.91 -7.99
CA GLY A 114 -2.44 11.80 -6.54
C GLY A 114 -2.44 10.34 -6.06
N THR A 115 -3.38 9.52 -6.54
CA THR A 115 -3.45 8.10 -6.18
C THR A 115 -2.23 7.32 -6.69
N VAL A 116 -1.73 7.60 -7.88
CA VAL A 116 -0.48 7.03 -8.41
C VAL A 116 0.71 7.40 -7.51
N LEU A 117 0.82 8.66 -7.11
CA LEU A 117 1.90 9.11 -6.22
C LEU A 117 1.87 8.39 -4.88
N MET A 118 0.69 8.20 -4.29
CA MET A 118 0.53 7.46 -3.03
C MET A 118 0.86 5.97 -3.19
N ALA A 119 0.50 5.35 -4.31
CA ALA A 119 0.89 3.98 -4.61
C ALA A 119 2.41 3.84 -4.75
N LEU A 120 3.07 4.76 -5.48
CA LEU A 120 4.53 4.78 -5.60
C LEU A 120 5.21 4.98 -4.25
N TYR A 121 4.70 5.90 -3.43
CA TYR A 121 5.17 6.09 -2.06
C TYR A 121 5.06 4.79 -1.25
N ALA A 122 3.92 4.12 -1.29
CA ALA A 122 3.70 2.88 -0.54
C ALA A 122 4.65 1.76 -0.99
N VAL A 123 4.76 1.54 -2.30
CA VAL A 123 5.64 0.52 -2.90
C VAL A 123 7.10 0.79 -2.51
N TYR A 124 7.56 2.03 -2.63
CA TYR A 124 8.95 2.38 -2.31
C TYR A 124 9.25 2.33 -0.81
N TYR A 125 8.45 3.01 0.02
CA TYR A 125 8.71 3.17 1.45
C TYR A 125 8.57 1.85 2.21
N TYR A 126 7.57 1.03 1.85
CA TYR A 126 7.32 -0.24 2.55
C TYR A 126 8.09 -1.43 1.98
N TYR A 127 9.02 -1.23 1.05
CA TYR A 127 9.88 -2.30 0.57
C TYR A 127 10.69 -2.94 1.72
N PRO A 128 10.62 -4.28 1.91
CA PRO A 128 11.27 -4.97 3.03
C PRO A 128 12.77 -5.22 2.75
N SER A 129 13.57 -4.15 2.79
CA SER A 129 15.02 -4.23 2.66
C SER A 129 15.68 -4.75 3.94
N LYS A 130 16.86 -5.40 3.83
CA LYS A 130 17.64 -5.85 4.98
C LYS A 130 17.97 -4.69 5.94
N LYS A 131 18.34 -3.53 5.38
CA LYS A 131 18.64 -2.31 6.15
C LYS A 131 17.43 -1.83 6.94
N ARG A 132 16.25 -1.78 6.31
CA ARG A 132 15.00 -1.37 6.98
C ARG A 132 14.65 -2.34 8.11
N ILE A 133 14.72 -3.65 7.87
CA ILE A 133 14.40 -4.64 8.90
C ILE A 133 15.36 -4.55 10.09
N GLN A 134 16.66 -4.36 9.86
CA GLN A 134 17.62 -4.17 10.95
C GLN A 134 17.31 -2.90 11.77
N PHE A 135 16.92 -1.82 11.10
CA PHE A 135 16.49 -0.59 11.76
C PHE A 135 15.24 -0.81 12.63
N GLU A 136 14.24 -1.52 12.12
CA GLU A 136 13.02 -1.85 12.88
C GLU A 136 13.31 -2.75 14.07
N LYS A 137 14.18 -3.76 13.92
CA LYS A 137 14.65 -4.60 15.05
C LYS A 137 15.28 -3.75 16.15
N LYS A 138 16.08 -2.74 15.79
CA LYS A 138 16.71 -1.82 16.75
C LYS A 138 15.67 -0.94 17.46
N ILE A 139 14.72 -0.37 16.72
CA ILE A 139 13.65 0.47 17.30
C ILE A 139 12.81 -0.32 18.30
N PHE A 140 12.39 -1.52 17.93
CA PHE A 140 11.48 -2.35 18.72
C PHE A 140 12.18 -3.35 19.65
N ARG A 141 13.49 -3.19 19.87
CA ARG A 141 14.29 -3.97 20.83
C ARG A 141 14.13 -5.49 20.65
N VAL A 142 14.15 -5.94 19.39
CA VAL A 142 14.12 -7.37 19.05
C VAL A 142 15.54 -7.93 19.14
N LYS A 143 15.69 -9.04 19.86
CA LYS A 143 16.93 -9.81 19.94
C LYS A 143 16.90 -10.98 18.96
#